data_AF-M3FRZ9-F1
#
_entry.id   AF-M3FRZ9-F1
#
_cell.length_a   1.000
_cell.length_b   1.000
_cell.length_c   1.000
_cell.angle_alpha   90.00
_cell.angle_beta   90.00
_cell.angle_gamma   90.00
#
_symmetry.space_group_name_H-M   'P 1'
#
loop_
_entity.id
_entity.type
_entity.pdbx_description
1 polymer ?
#
loop_
_entity_poly.entity_id
_entity_poly.type
_entity_poly.pdbx_seq_one_letter_code
_entity_poly.pdbx_strand_id
1 'polypeptide(L)' 'MVAPKTLRPGDDDPEVTELQLRLRQLGLYTGDIDKNYDDQVEQAVLFYQSSRGITKDQDEPGVYGLVTRERLESETKQP' A
#
# COMPACT_ATOMS: atom_id res chain seq x y z
N MET A 1 8.35 -16.52 12.01
CA MET A 1 7.52 -15.36 11.63
C MET A 1 7.22 -15.53 10.15
N VAL A 2 5.95 -15.52 9.76
CA VAL A 2 5.58 -15.51 8.34
C VAL A 2 5.84 -14.10 7.81
N ALA A 3 6.55 -13.97 6.70
CA ALA A 3 6.73 -12.68 6.05
C ALA A 3 5.36 -12.19 5.55
N PRO A 4 5.05 -10.88 5.69
CA PRO A 4 3.80 -10.34 5.18
C PRO A 4 3.70 -10.53 3.67
N LYS A 5 2.49 -10.76 3.17
CA LYS A 5 2.25 -10.99 1.75
C LYS A 5 2.51 -9.70 0.96
N THR A 6 3.21 -9.80 -0.17
CA THR A 6 3.31 -8.69 -1.12
C THR A 6 1.98 -8.53 -1.86
N LEU A 7 1.37 -7.34 -1.79
CA LEU A 7 0.14 -7.01 -2.53
C LEU A 7 0.49 -6.22 -3.80
N ARG A 8 -0.18 -6.52 -4.91
CA ARG A 8 0.10 -5.96 -6.23
C ARG A 8 -1.19 -5.69 -7.02
N PRO A 9 -1.14 -4.89 -8.10
CA PRO A 9 -2.30 -4.64 -8.95
C PRO A 9 -3.00 -5.93 -9.39
N GLY A 10 -4.33 -5.93 -9.27
CA GLY A 10 -5.19 -7.07 -9.59
C GLY A 10 -5.41 -8.07 -8.45
N ASP A 11 -4.76 -7.93 -7.30
CA ASP A 11 -5.05 -8.74 -6.12
C ASP A 11 -6.46 -8.43 -5.57
N ASP A 12 -7.27 -9.47 -5.35
CA ASP A 12 -8.44 -9.45 -4.45
C ASP A 12 -8.01 -10.19 -3.17
N ASP A 13 -7.62 -9.43 -2.16
CA ASP A 13 -7.04 -9.98 -0.93
C ASP A 13 -7.49 -9.17 0.29
N PRO A 14 -7.96 -9.81 1.38
CA PRO A 14 -8.37 -9.10 2.59
C PRO A 14 -7.33 -8.11 3.14
N GLU A 15 -6.02 -8.36 2.99
CA GLU A 15 -4.97 -7.44 3.41
C GLU A 15 -4.96 -6.11 2.63
N VAL A 16 -5.54 -6.06 1.43
CA VAL A 16 -5.70 -4.80 0.66
C VAL A 16 -6.62 -3.83 1.40
N THR A 17 -7.58 -4.33 2.17
CA THR A 17 -8.43 -3.50 3.04
C THR A 17 -7.60 -2.67 4.01
N GLU A 18 -6.59 -3.29 4.63
CA GLU A 18 -5.70 -2.59 5.56
C GLU A 18 -4.86 -1.55 4.83
N LEU A 19 -4.32 -1.89 3.66
CA LEU A 19 -3.59 -0.96 2.79
C LEU A 19 -4.45 0.26 2.44
N GLN A 20 -5.67 0.05 1.93
CA GLN A 20 -6.62 1.10 1.57
C GLN A 20 -6.93 2.02 2.76
N LEU A 21 -7.18 1.45 3.94
CA LEU A 21 -7.47 2.21 5.16
C LEU A 21 -6.26 3.05 5.62
N ARG A 22 -5.04 2.51 5.55
CA ARG A 22 -3.81 3.23 5.91
C ARG A 22 -3.50 4.36 4.93
N LEU A 23 -3.62 4.12 3.63
CA LEU A 23 -3.46 5.18 2.62
C LEU A 23 -4.51 6.29 2.81
N ARG A 24 -5.73 5.95 3.22
CA ARG A 24 -6.78 6.92 3.55
C ARG A 24 -6.47 7.74 4.80
N GLN A 25 -5.83 7.17 5.82
CA GLN A 25 -5.36 7.94 6.99
C GLN A 25 -4.37 9.05 6.58
N LEU A 26 -3.57 8.80 5.55
CA LEU A 26 -2.63 9.79 4.99
C LEU A 26 -3.28 10.72 3.95
N GLY A 27 -4.57 10.55 3.65
CA GLY A 27 -5.28 11.31 2.63
C GLY A 27 -4.85 10.98 1.18
N LEU A 28 -4.17 9.85 0.98
CA LEU A 28 -3.65 9.42 -0.33
C LEU A 28 -4.63 8.56 -1.11
N TYR A 29 -5.64 8.02 -0.44
CA TYR A 29 -6.67 7.19 -1.04
C TYR A 29 -8.06 7.61 -0.56
N THR A 30 -8.96 7.83 -1.51
CA THR A 30 -10.35 8.23 -1.26
C THR A 30 -11.38 7.32 -1.93
N GLY A 31 -10.92 6.20 -2.49
CA GLY A 31 -11.76 5.17 -3.10
C GLY A 31 -12.44 4.26 -2.06
N ASP A 32 -13.02 3.18 -2.57
CA ASP A 32 -13.76 2.21 -1.78
C ASP A 32 -12.82 1.32 -0.94
N ILE A 33 -13.30 0.87 0.22
CA ILE A 33 -12.58 -0.10 1.05
C ILE A 33 -13.15 -1.47 0.74
N ASP A 34 -12.66 -2.09 -0.32
CA ASP A 34 -13.32 -3.19 -1.02
C ASP A 34 -12.41 -4.40 -1.30
N LYS A 35 -11.24 -4.47 -0.64
CA LYS A 35 -10.19 -5.51 -0.75
C LYS A 35 -9.59 -5.71 -2.16
N ASN A 36 -9.89 -4.82 -3.11
CA ASN A 36 -9.37 -4.90 -4.47
C ASN A 36 -8.19 -3.95 -4.64
N TYR A 37 -7.07 -4.49 -5.13
CA TYR A 37 -5.92 -3.69 -5.52
C TYR A 37 -6.13 -3.16 -6.94
N ASP A 38 -7.00 -2.15 -7.04
CA ASP A 38 -7.33 -1.49 -8.29
C ASP A 38 -6.31 -0.39 -8.67
N ASP A 39 -6.55 0.24 -9.82
CA ASP A 39 -5.72 1.33 -10.32
C ASP A 39 -5.64 2.50 -9.31
N GLN A 40 -6.68 2.76 -8.52
CA GLN A 40 -6.67 3.83 -7.53
C GLN A 40 -5.74 3.50 -6.35
N VAL A 41 -5.73 2.24 -5.88
CA VAL A 41 -4.79 1.77 -4.87
C VAL A 41 -3.36 1.82 -5.41
N GLU A 42 -3.12 1.36 -6.64
CA GLU A 42 -1.79 1.43 -7.27
C GLU A 42 -1.27 2.87 -7.35
N GLN A 43 -2.08 3.81 -7.83
CA GLN A 43 -1.68 5.21 -7.90
C GLN A 43 -1.39 5.81 -6.52
N ALA A 44 -2.17 5.46 -5.49
CA ALA A 44 -1.92 5.89 -4.13
C ALA A 44 -0.60 5.33 -3.57
N VAL A 45 -0.28 4.06 -3.87
CA VAL A 45 1.01 3.45 -3.49
C VAL A 45 2.18 4.09 -4.24
N LEU A 46 2.05 4.32 -5.55
CA LEU A 46 3.07 5.01 -6.34
C LEU A 46 3.36 6.41 -5.79
N PHE A 47 2.31 7.18 -5.50
CA PHE A 47 2.45 8.52 -4.93
C PHE A 47 3.11 8.45 -3.54
N TYR A 48 2.69 7.51 -2.71
CA TYR A 48 3.29 7.29 -1.40
C TYR A 48 4.79 6.98 -1.51
N GLN A 49 5.17 5.97 -2.31
CA GLN A 49 6.56 5.58 -2.55
C GLN A 49 7.40 6.75 -3.05
N SER A 50 6.90 7.50 -4.04
CA SER A 50 7.56 8.68 -4.57
C SER A 50 7.77 9.75 -3.49
N SER A 51 6.73 10.04 -2.69
CA SER A 51 6.79 11.05 -1.63
C SER A 51 7.73 10.69 -0.47
N ARG A 52 8.03 9.40 -0.28
CA ARG A 52 8.94 8.88 0.75
C ARG A 52 10.31 8.48 0.21
N GLY A 53 10.54 8.68 -1.09
CA GLY A 53 11.80 8.33 -1.74
C GLY A 53 12.08 6.83 -1.76
N ILE A 54 11.04 5.99 -1.73
CA ILE A 54 11.18 4.54 -1.91
C ILE A 54 11.45 4.29 -3.40
N THR A 55 12.65 3.84 -3.70
CA THR A 55 13.08 3.62 -5.09
C THR A 55 12.76 2.21 -5.56
N LYS A 56 12.78 2.00 -6.88
CA LYS A 56 12.58 0.69 -7.52
C LYS A 56 13.57 -0.41 -7.07
N ASP A 57 14.71 -0.01 -6.50
CA ASP A 57 15.73 -0.94 -5.99
C ASP A 57 15.37 -1.43 -4.58
N GLN A 58 14.44 -0.75 -3.90
CA GLN A 58 13.94 -1.11 -2.57
C GLN A 58 12.61 -1.85 -2.64
N ASP A 59 11.68 -1.40 -3.48
CA ASP A 59 10.40 -2.05 -3.75
C ASP A 59 9.94 -1.75 -5.18
N GLU A 60 9.21 -2.69 -5.78
CA GLU A 60 8.63 -2.49 -7.11
C GLU A 60 7.61 -1.33 -7.11
N PRO A 61 7.64 -0.43 -8.11
CA PRO A 61 6.70 0.69 -8.19
C PRO A 61 5.25 0.20 -8.19
N GLY A 62 4.41 0.79 -7.34
CA GLY A 62 2.98 0.43 -7.26
C GLY A 62 2.71 -0.92 -6.62
N VAL A 63 3.73 -1.55 -6.02
CA VAL A 63 3.60 -2.80 -5.27
C VAL A 63 3.76 -2.50 -3.78
N TYR A 64 2.85 -3.05 -2.96
CA TYR A 64 2.94 -2.97 -1.50
C TYR A 64 3.88 -4.08 -0.98
N GLY A 65 5.16 -3.88 -1.25
CA GLY A 65 6.27 -4.73 -0.80
C GLY A 65 6.65 -4.48 0.66
N LEU A 66 7.72 -5.15 1.12
CA LEU A 66 8.13 -5.13 2.53
C LEU A 66 8.52 -3.71 2.98
N VAL A 67 9.29 -2.98 2.18
CA VAL A 67 9.80 -1.65 2.55
C VAL A 67 8.66 -0.62 2.61
N THR A 68 7.77 -0.68 1.63
CA THR A 68 6.58 0.17 1.52
C THR A 68 5.63 -0.11 2.68
N ARG A 69 5.44 -1.41 3.01
CA ARG A 69 4.64 -1.85 4.14
C ARG A 69 5.17 -1.35 5.47
N GLU A 70 6.43 -1.66 5.79
CA GLU A 70 7.05 -1.23 7.04
C GLU A 70 6.98 0.28 7.23
N ARG A 71 7.25 1.06 6.18
CA ARG A 71 7.16 2.52 6.25
C ARG A 71 5.72 2.97 6.49
N LEU A 72 4.76 2.47 5.70
CA LEU A 72 3.36 2.90 5.79
C LEU A 72 2.78 2.58 7.15
N GLU A 73 3.07 1.39 7.67
CA GLU A 73 2.63 0.93 8.98
C GLU A 73 3.26 1.74 10.12
N SER A 74 4.49 2.23 9.96
CA SER A 74 5.15 3.09 10.95
C SER A 74 4.55 4.51 11.03
N GLU A 75 3.94 4.98 9.94
CA GLU A 75 3.36 6.33 9.83
C GLU A 75 1.85 6.37 10.09
N THR A 76 1.20 5.21 10.17
CA THR A 76 -0.26 5.08 10.30
C THR A 76 -0.63 4.22 11.49
N LYS A 77 -1.85 4.38 11.99
CA LYS A 77 -2.37 3.47 13.02
C LYS A 77 -2.87 2.20 12.36
N GLN A 78 -2.74 1.08 13.05
CA GLN A 78 -3.43 -0.13 12.64
C GLN A 78 -4.94 0.16 12.60
N PRO A 79 -5.61 -0.05 11.45
CA PRO A 79 -7.04 0.14 11.31
C PRO A 79 -7.87 -0.83 12.18
#